data_AF-A0A947ZR76-F1
#
_entry.id   AF-A0A947ZR76-F1
#
_cell.length_a   1.000
_cell.length_b   1.000
_cell.length_c   1.000
_cell.angle_alpha   90.00
_cell.angle_beta   90.00
_cell.angle_gamma   90.00
#
_symmetry.space_group_name_H-M   'P 1'
#
loop_
_entity.id
_entity.type
_entity.pdbx_description
1 polymer ?
#
loop_
_entity_poly.entity_id
_entity_poly.type
_entity_poly.pdbx_seq_one_letter_code
_entity_poly.pdbx_strand_id
1 'polypeptide(L)'
;MFDNKEKLMQKVASLPKGSLSPSHRYWCLTCKMLFTMDQPVCPFMPKMCINTPIPIEVMPLESSICLEKLGLFYPKIPQKIMSFLATGDFGKIGDGLFNAYLGFLNDWGVKYRNEKLQTVKSFILIVSGCETAQRVTEEEVTFIITDLGKIWNKDKLFDLLNAVIPVFKDVLSISQAIKLDELEITGDVPSGKYYCSMCRKFFEFSTQRDTITCPLMAQKCMATPTDIAQAKYPLDDLAKVYQYTPDIYKKLISIFPPNPAAGKYLEKLLADEWHFPLEEYALGRLKSALGLDQR
;
A
#
# COMPACT_ATOMS: atom_id res chain seq x y z
N MET A 1 11.53 25.41 -0.89
CA MET A 1 11.86 25.00 -2.29
C MET A 1 13.37 24.90 -2.36
N PHE A 2 13.98 23.94 -3.08
CA PHE A 2 15.45 23.76 -3.07
C PHE A 2 16.16 24.97 -3.71
N ASP A 3 17.12 25.57 -3.01
CA ASP A 3 17.85 26.76 -3.48
C ASP A 3 18.67 26.52 -4.76
N ASN A 4 18.94 25.26 -5.10
CA ASN A 4 19.71 24.83 -6.27
C ASN A 4 18.84 24.13 -7.34
N LYS A 5 17.53 24.40 -7.37
CA LYS A 5 16.56 23.72 -8.25
C LYS A 5 16.98 23.66 -9.72
N GLU A 6 17.44 24.76 -10.30
CA GLU A 6 17.83 24.80 -11.72
C GLU A 6 19.02 23.90 -12.02
N LYS A 7 20.04 23.91 -11.17
CA LYS A 7 21.21 23.03 -11.28
C LYS A 7 20.79 21.56 -11.17
N LEU A 8 19.87 21.23 -10.26
CA LEU A 8 19.32 19.88 -10.14
C LEU A 8 18.58 19.45 -11.40
N MET A 9 17.71 20.30 -11.96
CA MET A 9 16.97 20.00 -13.18
C MET A 9 17.90 19.78 -14.38
N GLN A 10 18.92 20.64 -14.55
CA GLN A 10 19.94 20.47 -15.58
C GLN A 10 20.71 19.17 -15.41
N LYS A 11 21.11 18.85 -14.17
CA LYS A 11 21.82 17.61 -13.88
C LYS A 11 20.95 16.38 -14.17
N VAL A 12 19.68 16.37 -13.75
CA VAL A 12 18.75 15.27 -14.02
C VAL A 12 18.57 15.08 -15.54
N ALA A 13 18.42 16.17 -16.29
CA ALA A 13 18.31 16.11 -17.75
C ALA A 13 19.58 15.58 -18.44
N SER A 14 20.75 15.73 -17.80
CA SER A 14 22.02 15.23 -18.33
C SER A 14 22.32 13.77 -17.98
N LEU A 15 21.50 13.11 -17.16
CA LEU A 15 21.71 11.72 -16.76
C LEU A 15 21.23 10.75 -17.85
N PRO A 16 21.76 9.51 -17.89
CA PRO A 16 21.25 8.48 -18.79
C PRO A 16 19.75 8.24 -18.61
N LYS A 17 19.06 7.99 -19.72
CA LYS A 17 17.64 7.59 -19.69
C LYS A 17 17.50 6.20 -19.08
N GLY A 18 16.36 5.96 -18.44
CA GLY A 18 16.00 4.62 -17.98
C GLY A 18 15.70 3.66 -19.10
N SER A 19 15.77 2.37 -18.79
CA SER A 19 15.36 1.28 -19.67
C SER A 19 13.85 1.09 -19.61
N LEU A 20 13.22 0.77 -20.74
CA LEU A 20 11.81 0.39 -20.79
C LEU A 20 11.61 -1.02 -20.20
N SER A 21 10.53 -1.22 -19.46
CA SER A 21 10.06 -2.52 -18.99
C SER A 21 9.03 -3.08 -19.99
N PRO A 22 9.23 -4.31 -20.50
CA PRO A 22 8.22 -4.98 -21.33
C PRO A 22 6.89 -5.22 -20.60
N SER A 23 6.90 -5.38 -19.27
CA SER A 23 5.69 -5.58 -18.47
C SER A 23 5.10 -4.27 -17.93
N HIS A 24 5.70 -3.11 -18.24
CA HIS A 24 5.34 -1.82 -17.68
C HIS A 24 5.49 -1.75 -16.14
N ARG A 25 6.25 -2.67 -15.53
CA ARG A 25 6.46 -2.77 -14.07
C ARG A 25 7.84 -2.25 -13.69
N TYR A 26 7.84 -1.26 -12.82
CA TYR A 26 9.05 -0.61 -12.34
C TYR A 26 9.06 -0.54 -10.83
N TRP A 27 10.25 -0.47 -10.25
CA TRP A 27 10.41 -0.11 -8.85
C TRP A 27 11.57 0.87 -8.67
N CYS A 28 11.52 1.67 -7.61
CA CYS A 28 12.59 2.62 -7.30
C CYS A 28 13.40 2.12 -6.11
N LEU A 29 14.70 1.91 -6.30
CA LEU A 29 15.61 1.45 -5.25
C LEU A 29 15.67 2.41 -4.05
N THR A 30 15.48 3.71 -4.27
CA THR A 30 15.60 4.72 -3.20
C THR A 30 14.34 4.80 -2.33
N CYS A 31 13.15 4.94 -2.92
CA CYS A 31 11.91 5.02 -2.12
C CYS A 31 11.25 3.65 -1.90
N LYS A 32 11.77 2.60 -2.53
CA LYS A 32 11.25 1.22 -2.54
C LYS A 32 9.79 1.12 -2.98
N MET A 33 9.38 2.04 -3.86
CA MET A 33 8.04 2.05 -4.42
C MET A 33 7.97 1.28 -5.71
N LEU A 34 6.79 0.72 -5.95
CA LEU A 34 6.42 0.00 -7.15
C LEU A 34 5.54 0.89 -8.03
N PHE A 35 5.68 0.75 -9.34
CA PHE A 35 4.95 1.54 -10.33
C PHE A 35 4.51 0.68 -11.52
N THR A 36 3.26 0.85 -11.94
CA THR A 36 2.80 0.41 -13.26
C THR A 36 2.69 1.64 -14.17
N MET A 37 3.54 1.75 -15.18
CA MET A 37 3.65 2.94 -16.04
C MET A 37 4.39 2.65 -17.35
N ASP A 38 4.26 3.51 -18.36
CA ASP A 38 4.86 3.24 -19.67
C ASP A 38 6.32 3.69 -19.79
N GLN A 39 6.72 4.68 -18.99
CA GLN A 39 8.02 5.33 -19.11
C GLN A 39 8.80 5.19 -17.80
N PRO A 40 10.13 5.00 -17.84
CA PRO A 40 10.99 4.87 -16.68
C PRO A 40 11.30 6.24 -16.07
N VAL A 41 10.26 7.01 -15.74
CA VAL A 41 10.38 8.35 -15.16
C VAL A 41 9.52 8.38 -13.91
N CYS A 42 10.07 8.92 -12.81
CA CYS A 42 9.31 9.06 -11.57
C CYS A 42 8.03 9.87 -11.82
N PRO A 43 6.82 9.30 -11.62
CA PRO A 43 5.57 10.00 -11.96
C PRO A 43 5.26 11.16 -11.01
N PHE A 44 5.94 11.21 -9.86
CA PHE A 44 5.71 12.19 -8.80
C PHE A 44 6.69 13.37 -8.83
N MET A 45 7.92 13.14 -9.31
CA MET A 45 8.98 14.15 -9.36
C MET A 45 9.80 14.03 -10.66
N PRO A 46 9.18 14.10 -11.84
CA PRO A 46 9.81 13.70 -13.11
C PRO A 46 11.02 14.56 -13.52
N LYS A 47 11.08 15.82 -13.06
CA LYS A 47 12.16 16.76 -13.40
C LYS A 47 13.23 16.91 -12.33
N MET A 48 13.03 16.30 -11.16
CA MET A 48 13.83 16.55 -9.95
C MET A 48 14.40 15.27 -9.34
N CYS A 49 13.79 14.13 -9.59
CA CYS A 49 14.25 12.86 -9.05
C CYS A 49 15.47 12.38 -9.83
N ILE A 50 16.61 12.27 -9.15
CA ILE A 50 17.84 11.69 -9.71
C ILE A 50 17.75 10.16 -9.89
N ASN A 51 16.81 9.51 -9.20
CA ASN A 51 16.58 8.08 -9.34
C ASN A 51 15.62 7.81 -10.49
N THR A 52 16.02 6.87 -11.33
CA THR A 52 15.20 6.35 -12.40
C THR A 52 14.52 5.06 -11.92
N PRO A 53 13.20 4.91 -12.07
CA PRO A 53 12.53 3.64 -11.82
C PRO A 53 13.15 2.52 -12.68
N ILE A 54 13.42 1.38 -12.05
CA ILE A 54 14.13 0.25 -12.64
C ILE A 54 13.09 -0.81 -13.04
N PRO A 55 13.12 -1.31 -14.29
CA PRO A 55 12.32 -2.47 -14.70
C PRO A 55 12.56 -3.66 -13.79
N ILE A 56 11.50 -4.37 -13.40
CA ILE A 56 11.63 -5.58 -12.57
C ILE A 56 12.42 -6.70 -13.28
N GLU A 57 12.45 -6.69 -14.61
CA GLU A 57 13.19 -7.65 -15.43
C GLU A 57 14.71 -7.38 -15.42
N VAL A 58 15.10 -6.13 -15.22
CA VAL A 58 16.51 -5.73 -15.13
C VAL A 58 17.03 -5.96 -13.71
N MET A 59 16.23 -5.58 -12.72
CA MET A 59 16.53 -5.80 -11.31
C MET A 59 15.24 -6.15 -10.58
N PRO A 60 15.04 -7.40 -10.15
CA PRO A 60 13.85 -7.78 -9.41
C PRO A 60 13.83 -7.12 -8.03
N LEU A 61 12.65 -7.10 -7.41
CA LEU A 61 12.54 -6.67 -6.02
C LEU A 61 13.37 -7.57 -5.12
N GLU A 62 14.06 -6.95 -4.16
CA GLU A 62 14.94 -7.65 -3.22
C GLU A 62 14.17 -8.63 -2.32
N SER A 63 12.99 -8.21 -1.85
CA SER A 63 12.27 -8.84 -0.75
C SER A 63 10.79 -8.43 -0.70
N SER A 64 9.95 -9.28 -0.11
CA SER A 64 8.55 -8.94 0.20
C SER A 64 8.41 -7.82 1.25
N ILE A 65 9.47 -7.49 2.01
CA ILE A 65 9.54 -6.31 2.89
C ILE A 65 9.21 -5.02 2.12
N CYS A 66 9.62 -4.94 0.85
CA CYS A 66 9.35 -3.75 0.04
C CYS A 66 7.84 -3.47 -0.12
N LEU A 67 7.01 -4.49 0.00
CA LEU A 67 5.56 -4.39 -0.15
C LEU A 67 4.86 -3.90 1.13
N GLU A 68 5.51 -4.02 2.30
CA GLU A 68 4.93 -3.60 3.58
C GLU A 68 4.52 -2.13 3.57
N LYS A 69 5.24 -1.28 2.81
CA LYS A 69 4.93 0.16 2.69
C LYS A 69 3.53 0.42 2.16
N LEU A 70 2.99 -0.46 1.32
CA LEU A 70 1.63 -0.41 0.82
C LEU A 70 0.64 -0.55 1.99
N GLY A 71 0.88 -1.49 2.90
CA GLY A 71 0.08 -1.62 4.13
C GLY A 71 0.32 -0.49 5.13
N LEU A 72 1.58 -0.10 5.34
CA LEU A 72 2.00 0.75 6.45
C LEU A 72 1.79 2.24 6.23
N PHE A 73 2.13 2.77 5.06
CA PHE A 73 2.24 4.23 4.88
C PHE A 73 1.25 4.80 3.88
N TYR A 74 0.68 3.98 2.99
CA TYR A 74 -0.33 4.46 2.05
C TYR A 74 -1.65 4.74 2.78
N PRO A 75 -2.53 5.60 2.22
CA PRO A 75 -3.88 5.78 2.71
C PRO A 75 -4.60 4.43 2.83
N LYS A 76 -5.27 4.20 3.97
CA LYS A 76 -5.93 2.94 4.31
C LYS A 76 -7.26 2.71 3.59
N ILE A 77 -7.52 3.49 2.53
CA ILE A 77 -8.76 3.45 1.74
C ILE A 77 -9.04 2.04 1.22
N PRO A 78 -8.09 1.31 0.58
CA PRO A 78 -8.34 -0.04 0.10
C PRO A 78 -8.71 -1.01 1.22
N GLN A 79 -8.06 -0.91 2.38
CA GLN A 79 -8.30 -1.81 3.51
C GLN A 79 -9.65 -1.54 4.17
N LYS A 80 -10.06 -0.27 4.29
CA LYS A 80 -11.41 0.10 4.74
C LYS A 80 -12.48 -0.41 3.77
N ILE A 81 -12.24 -0.33 2.46
CA ILE A 81 -13.15 -0.91 1.44
C ILE A 81 -13.22 -2.43 1.59
N MET A 82 -12.08 -3.13 1.71
CA MET A 82 -12.07 -4.58 1.92
C MET A 82 -12.83 -4.94 3.21
N SER A 83 -12.65 -4.19 4.30
CA SER A 83 -13.39 -4.39 5.56
C SER A 83 -14.89 -4.20 5.41
N PHE A 84 -15.31 -3.17 4.67
CA PHE A 84 -16.72 -2.93 4.36
C PHE A 84 -17.34 -4.08 3.54
N LEU A 85 -16.58 -4.63 2.57
CA LEU A 85 -17.03 -5.71 1.70
C LEU A 85 -16.96 -7.10 2.36
N ALA A 86 -16.17 -7.25 3.43
CA ALA A 86 -15.91 -8.50 4.14
C ALA A 86 -17.18 -9.08 4.78
N THR A 87 -17.86 -9.91 4.01
CA THR A 87 -19.10 -10.62 4.34
C THR A 87 -19.12 -11.97 3.63
N GLY A 88 -19.77 -12.98 4.23
CA GLY A 88 -19.94 -14.29 3.62
C GLY A 88 -18.85 -15.30 3.98
N ASP A 89 -18.44 -16.11 3.00
CA ASP A 89 -17.56 -17.27 3.18
C ASP A 89 -16.08 -16.84 3.19
N PHE A 90 -15.52 -16.70 4.40
CA PHE A 90 -14.12 -16.31 4.59
C PHE A 90 -13.11 -17.33 4.09
N GLY A 91 -13.48 -18.61 3.94
CA GLY A 91 -12.63 -19.62 3.30
C GLY A 91 -12.38 -19.28 1.83
N LYS A 92 -13.47 -19.06 1.07
CA LYS A 92 -13.38 -18.67 -0.35
C LYS A 92 -12.71 -17.32 -0.57
N ILE A 93 -13.00 -16.35 0.28
CA ILE A 93 -12.34 -15.03 0.21
C ILE A 93 -10.85 -15.20 0.51
N GLY A 94 -10.49 -15.97 1.55
CA GLY A 94 -9.10 -16.29 1.89
C GLY A 94 -8.34 -16.88 0.71
N ASP A 95 -8.87 -17.95 0.10
CA ASP A 95 -8.25 -18.59 -1.08
C ASP A 95 -8.07 -17.60 -2.25
N GLY A 96 -9.06 -16.76 -2.51
CA GLY A 96 -8.96 -15.74 -3.55
C GLY A 96 -7.88 -14.70 -3.25
N LEU A 97 -7.79 -14.21 -2.01
CA LEU A 97 -6.76 -13.25 -1.59
C LEU A 97 -5.36 -13.85 -1.67
N PHE A 98 -5.20 -15.11 -1.24
CA PHE A 98 -3.96 -15.86 -1.36
C PHE A 98 -3.49 -15.93 -2.82
N ASN A 99 -4.38 -16.38 -3.72
CA ASN A 99 -4.06 -16.52 -5.13
C ASN A 99 -3.76 -15.17 -5.80
N ALA A 100 -4.52 -14.13 -5.48
CA ALA A 100 -4.27 -12.77 -5.96
C ALA A 100 -2.91 -12.26 -5.49
N TYR A 101 -2.54 -12.49 -4.22
CA TYR A 101 -1.27 -12.06 -3.67
C TYR A 101 -0.09 -12.84 -4.26
N LEU A 102 -0.15 -14.18 -4.32
CA LEU A 102 0.91 -14.98 -4.94
C LEU A 102 1.06 -14.70 -6.43
N GLY A 103 -0.05 -14.53 -7.15
CA GLY A 103 -0.04 -14.10 -8.54
C GLY A 103 0.69 -12.78 -8.70
N PHE A 104 0.41 -11.81 -7.82
CA PHE A 104 1.14 -10.55 -7.76
C PHE A 104 2.64 -10.74 -7.48
N LEU A 105 3.02 -11.55 -6.49
CA LEU A 105 4.43 -11.78 -6.17
C LEU A 105 5.19 -12.40 -7.36
N ASN A 106 4.57 -13.34 -8.06
CA ASN A 106 5.12 -13.97 -9.26
C ASN A 106 5.25 -12.95 -10.41
N ASP A 107 4.18 -12.19 -10.69
CA ASP A 107 4.15 -11.13 -11.70
C ASP A 107 5.26 -10.09 -11.49
N TRP A 108 5.59 -9.81 -10.24
CA TRP A 108 6.58 -8.81 -9.84
C TRP A 108 7.98 -9.38 -9.58
N GLY A 109 8.19 -10.68 -9.84
CA GLY A 109 9.49 -11.34 -9.68
C GLY A 109 10.02 -11.33 -8.24
N VAL A 110 9.13 -11.27 -7.25
CA VAL A 110 9.51 -11.24 -5.84
C VAL A 110 9.98 -12.61 -5.39
N LYS A 111 11.14 -12.70 -4.74
CA LYS A 111 11.73 -13.98 -4.26
C LYS A 111 11.14 -14.44 -2.92
N TYR A 112 9.82 -14.52 -2.83
CA TYR A 112 9.08 -14.70 -1.58
C TYR A 112 9.36 -16.02 -0.84
N ARG A 113 9.74 -17.09 -1.55
CA ARG A 113 10.05 -18.40 -0.93
C ARG A 113 11.27 -18.38 -0.02
N ASN A 114 12.19 -17.43 -0.22
CA ASN A 114 13.39 -17.27 0.60
C ASN A 114 13.08 -16.59 1.94
N GLU A 115 11.93 -15.92 2.06
CA GLU A 115 11.55 -15.10 3.21
C GLU A 115 10.11 -15.43 3.62
N LYS A 116 9.90 -16.69 4.02
CA LYS A 116 8.57 -17.27 4.22
C LYS A 116 7.70 -16.47 5.21
N LEU A 117 8.21 -16.22 6.42
CA LEU A 117 7.48 -15.47 7.45
C LEU A 117 7.21 -14.03 7.03
N GLN A 118 8.18 -13.44 6.35
CA GLN A 118 8.08 -12.07 5.85
C GLN A 118 7.04 -11.93 4.72
N THR A 119 6.87 -12.99 3.92
CA THR A 119 5.83 -13.08 2.90
C THR A 119 4.44 -13.12 3.53
N VAL A 120 4.26 -13.87 4.62
CA VAL A 120 3.01 -13.88 5.39
C VAL A 120 2.78 -12.53 6.06
N LYS A 121 3.80 -11.93 6.68
CA LYS A 121 3.71 -10.62 7.32
C LYS A 121 3.30 -9.53 6.33
N SER A 122 3.95 -9.45 5.17
CA SER A 122 3.63 -8.47 4.13
C SER A 122 2.23 -8.67 3.57
N PHE A 123 1.75 -9.91 3.44
CA PHE A 123 0.35 -10.18 3.12
C PHE A 123 -0.60 -9.60 4.18
N ILE A 124 -0.37 -9.91 5.46
CA ILE A 124 -1.20 -9.41 6.58
C ILE A 124 -1.24 -7.89 6.54
N LEU A 125 -0.08 -7.23 6.39
CA LEU A 125 0.03 -5.77 6.31
C LEU A 125 -0.76 -5.16 5.16
N ILE A 126 -0.70 -5.77 3.97
CA ILE A 126 -1.41 -5.25 2.79
C ILE A 126 -2.93 -5.37 2.97
N VAL A 127 -3.40 -6.47 3.55
CA VAL A 127 -4.82 -6.74 3.77
C VAL A 127 -5.36 -5.93 4.95
N SER A 128 -4.66 -5.93 6.08
CA SER A 128 -5.10 -5.27 7.32
C SER A 128 -4.90 -3.77 7.26
N GLY A 129 -3.82 -3.29 6.65
CA GLY A 129 -3.40 -1.89 6.72
C GLY A 129 -2.87 -1.49 8.10
N CYS A 130 -2.63 -2.46 8.97
CA CYS A 130 -2.24 -2.28 10.36
C CYS A 130 -0.81 -2.76 10.58
N GLU A 131 0.01 -1.98 11.30
CA GLU A 131 1.37 -2.41 11.65
C GLU A 131 1.33 -3.77 12.36
N THR A 132 2.25 -4.66 11.97
CA THR A 132 2.22 -6.06 12.39
C THR A 132 3.59 -6.45 12.93
N ALA A 133 3.67 -6.70 14.24
CA ALA A 133 4.88 -7.24 14.84
C ALA A 133 4.91 -8.77 14.68
N GLN A 134 6.09 -9.36 14.85
CA GLN A 134 6.26 -10.82 14.84
C GLN A 134 7.10 -11.27 16.03
N ARG A 135 6.63 -12.30 16.72
CA ARG A 135 7.40 -13.05 17.72
C ARG A 135 7.63 -14.46 17.16
N VAL A 136 8.89 -14.89 17.14
CA VAL A 136 9.31 -16.13 16.48
C VAL A 136 10.08 -16.98 17.49
N THR A 137 9.68 -18.24 17.58
CA THR A 137 10.36 -19.32 18.29
C THR A 137 10.59 -20.49 17.32
N GLU A 138 11.20 -21.57 17.80
CA GLU A 138 11.39 -22.78 16.99
C GLU A 138 10.05 -23.45 16.62
N GLU A 139 9.06 -23.39 17.51
CA GLU A 139 7.78 -24.10 17.38
C GLU A 139 6.65 -23.19 16.86
N GLU A 140 6.71 -21.89 17.13
CA GLU A 140 5.60 -20.97 16.94
C GLU A 140 6.02 -19.60 16.43
N VAL A 141 5.17 -19.02 15.57
CA VAL A 141 5.19 -17.62 15.15
C VAL A 141 3.87 -16.98 15.56
N THR A 142 3.93 -15.85 16.26
CA THR A 142 2.76 -15.00 16.54
C THR A 142 2.90 -13.69 15.78
N PHE A 143 1.93 -13.39 14.91
CA PHE A 143 1.79 -12.08 14.29
C PHE A 143 0.85 -11.23 15.14
N ILE A 144 1.35 -10.10 15.64
CA ILE A 144 0.62 -9.19 16.53
C ILE A 144 0.20 -7.97 15.71
N ILE A 145 -1.08 -7.86 15.41
CA ILE A 145 -1.65 -6.77 14.61
C ILE A 145 -2.01 -5.61 15.54
N THR A 146 -1.48 -4.42 15.27
CA THR A 146 -1.62 -3.27 16.17
C THR A 146 -2.68 -2.29 15.69
N ASP A 147 -3.42 -1.72 16.64
CA ASP A 147 -4.47 -0.70 16.40
C ASP A 147 -5.52 -1.14 15.36
N LEU A 148 -5.90 -2.42 15.41
CA LEU A 148 -6.74 -3.09 14.42
C LEU A 148 -8.11 -2.41 14.29
N GLY A 149 -8.68 -1.98 15.42
CA GLY A 149 -10.02 -1.41 15.51
C GLY A 149 -10.24 -0.16 14.64
N LYS A 150 -9.16 0.49 14.17
CA LYS A 150 -9.23 1.68 13.31
C LYS A 150 -9.63 1.39 11.86
N ILE A 151 -9.49 0.13 11.44
CA ILE A 151 -9.76 -0.29 10.06
C ILE A 151 -10.71 -1.47 10.02
N TRP A 152 -10.52 -2.44 10.91
CA TRP A 152 -11.23 -3.72 10.87
C TRP A 152 -11.94 -4.02 12.18
N ASN A 153 -13.09 -4.70 12.08
CA ASN A 153 -13.58 -5.49 13.20
C ASN A 153 -12.67 -6.72 13.38
N LYS A 154 -12.27 -6.99 14.62
CA LYS A 154 -11.34 -8.06 14.98
C LYS A 154 -11.77 -9.42 14.43
N ASP A 155 -12.95 -9.87 14.81
CA ASP A 155 -13.43 -11.22 14.48
C ASP A 155 -13.47 -11.42 12.97
N LYS A 156 -13.95 -10.41 12.22
CA LYS A 156 -13.94 -10.45 10.75
C LYS A 156 -12.54 -10.62 10.15
N LEU A 157 -11.55 -9.84 10.60
CA LEU A 157 -10.21 -9.97 10.05
C LEU A 157 -9.57 -11.30 10.48
N PHE A 158 -9.77 -11.71 11.73
CA PHE A 158 -9.18 -12.93 12.26
C PHE A 158 -9.76 -14.16 11.58
N ASP A 159 -11.07 -14.22 11.34
CA ASP A 159 -11.70 -15.30 10.58
C ASP A 159 -11.11 -15.39 9.15
N LEU A 160 -10.96 -14.24 8.49
CA LEU A 160 -10.35 -14.17 7.16
C LEU A 160 -8.89 -14.64 7.14
N LEU A 161 -8.07 -14.14 8.06
CA LEU A 161 -6.65 -14.49 8.11
C LEU A 161 -6.43 -15.93 8.57
N ASN A 162 -7.20 -16.43 9.54
CA ASN A 162 -7.12 -17.82 9.99
C ASN A 162 -7.52 -18.80 8.89
N ALA A 163 -8.41 -18.41 7.97
CA ALA A 163 -8.74 -19.22 6.80
C ALA A 163 -7.55 -19.34 5.81
N VAL A 164 -6.75 -18.28 5.66
CA VAL A 164 -5.69 -18.22 4.63
C VAL A 164 -4.32 -18.68 5.12
N ILE A 165 -4.04 -18.56 6.41
CA ILE A 165 -2.77 -18.95 7.03
C ILE A 165 -2.39 -20.42 6.74
N PRO A 166 -3.29 -21.42 6.85
CA PRO A 166 -2.97 -22.80 6.52
C PRO A 166 -2.48 -22.98 5.09
N VAL A 167 -3.05 -22.24 4.13
CA VAL A 167 -2.66 -22.29 2.71
C VAL A 167 -1.25 -21.72 2.53
N PHE A 168 -0.93 -20.61 3.20
CA PHE A 168 0.44 -20.09 3.22
C PHE A 168 1.44 -21.07 3.84
N LYS A 169 1.07 -21.73 4.94
CA LYS A 169 1.95 -22.70 5.59
C LYS A 169 2.32 -23.85 4.66
N ASP A 170 1.33 -24.38 3.94
CA ASP A 170 1.55 -25.47 2.98
C ASP A 170 2.47 -25.02 1.84
N VAL A 171 2.09 -23.93 1.13
CA VAL A 171 2.80 -23.48 -0.07
C VAL A 171 4.21 -22.95 0.23
N LEU A 172 4.42 -22.33 1.39
CA LEU A 172 5.73 -21.84 1.82
C LEU A 172 6.52 -22.88 2.63
N SER A 173 5.92 -24.03 2.94
CA SER A 173 6.51 -25.07 3.79
C SER A 173 7.00 -24.49 5.12
N ILE A 174 6.10 -23.87 5.88
CA ILE A 174 6.35 -23.33 7.23
C ILE A 174 5.92 -24.39 8.25
N SER A 175 6.88 -24.90 9.02
CA SER A 175 6.63 -25.95 10.03
C SER A 175 6.01 -25.40 11.32
N GLN A 176 6.35 -24.16 11.69
CA GLN A 176 5.87 -23.54 12.92
C GLN A 176 4.33 -23.43 12.97
N ALA A 177 3.76 -23.52 14.17
CA ALA A 177 2.41 -23.03 14.42
C ALA A 177 2.38 -21.52 14.13
N ILE A 178 1.30 -21.03 13.50
CA ILE A 178 1.11 -19.60 13.27
C ILE A 178 -0.13 -19.17 14.05
N LYS A 179 0.04 -18.16 14.90
CA LYS A 179 -1.03 -17.51 15.66
C LYS A 179 -1.17 -16.05 15.26
N LEU A 180 -2.38 -15.55 15.43
CA LEU A 180 -2.71 -14.14 15.34
C LEU A 180 -3.02 -13.63 16.74
N ASP A 181 -2.52 -12.45 17.03
CA ASP A 181 -2.86 -11.69 18.22
C ASP A 181 -3.07 -10.22 17.85
N GLU A 182 -3.67 -9.44 18.73
CA GLU A 182 -3.85 -8.02 18.56
C GLU A 182 -3.30 -7.23 19.74
N LEU A 183 -2.91 -5.98 19.48
CA LEU A 183 -2.54 -5.06 20.54
C LEU A 183 -3.00 -3.64 20.17
N GLU A 184 -3.93 -3.11 20.94
CA GLU A 184 -4.30 -1.69 20.87
C GLU A 184 -3.23 -0.87 21.58
N ILE A 185 -2.32 -0.26 20.81
CA ILE A 185 -1.21 0.53 21.35
C ILE A 185 -1.67 1.96 21.61
N THR A 186 -2.52 2.47 20.74
CA THR A 186 -2.86 3.89 20.65
C THR A 186 -4.32 4.16 21.01
N GLY A 187 -5.14 3.11 21.14
CA GLY A 187 -6.55 3.20 21.49
C GLY A 187 -7.29 4.20 20.59
N ASP A 188 -8.04 5.11 21.22
CA ASP A 188 -8.90 6.08 20.54
C ASP A 188 -8.15 7.27 19.91
N VAL A 189 -6.81 7.32 19.98
CA VAL A 189 -6.03 8.40 19.36
C VAL A 189 -6.29 8.42 17.85
N PRO A 190 -6.61 9.58 17.24
CA PRO A 190 -6.90 9.64 15.82
C PRO A 190 -5.69 9.24 14.96
N SER A 191 -5.97 8.57 13.83
CA SER A 191 -4.96 8.30 12.80
C SER A 191 -4.51 9.60 12.13
N GLY A 192 -3.20 9.74 11.94
CA GLY A 192 -2.62 10.91 11.27
C GLY A 192 -2.70 10.77 9.75
N LYS A 193 -3.26 11.76 9.07
CA LYS A 193 -3.34 11.83 7.61
C LYS A 193 -2.54 13.03 7.12
N TYR A 194 -1.63 12.81 6.17
CA TYR A 194 -0.68 13.83 5.75
C TYR A 194 -0.54 13.90 4.24
N TYR A 195 -0.30 15.11 3.74
CA TYR A 195 -0.02 15.41 2.34
C TYR A 195 1.38 15.99 2.16
N CYS A 196 2.13 15.47 1.20
CA CYS A 196 3.44 16.01 0.83
C CYS A 196 3.34 16.81 -0.46
N SER A 197 3.43 18.14 -0.37
CA SER A 197 3.39 19.05 -1.53
C SER A 197 4.55 18.86 -2.52
N MET A 198 5.66 18.26 -2.08
CA MET A 198 6.84 18.03 -2.93
C MET A 198 6.62 16.93 -3.97
N CYS A 199 6.00 15.82 -3.57
CA CYS A 199 5.76 14.66 -4.43
C CYS A 199 4.27 14.36 -4.62
N ARG A 200 3.40 15.20 -4.06
CA ARG A 200 1.93 15.13 -4.15
C ARG A 200 1.36 13.81 -3.68
N LYS A 201 1.90 13.29 -2.58
CA LYS A 201 1.49 12.02 -1.98
C LYS A 201 0.76 12.20 -0.68
N PHE A 202 -0.01 11.17 -0.36
CA PHE A 202 -0.76 11.03 0.87
C PHE A 202 -0.15 9.91 1.71
N PHE A 203 -0.17 10.11 3.01
CA PHE A 203 0.29 9.13 3.99
C PHE A 203 -0.71 9.01 5.12
N GLU A 204 -0.86 7.81 5.66
CA GLU A 204 -1.67 7.55 6.84
C GLU A 204 -0.87 6.74 7.86
N PHE A 205 -0.88 7.21 9.11
CA PHE A 205 -0.19 6.62 10.25
C PHE A 205 -1.19 6.31 11.36
N SER A 206 -0.90 5.31 12.20
CA SER A 206 -1.78 4.93 13.33
C SER A 206 -2.01 6.06 14.33
N THR A 207 -1.11 7.06 14.41
CA THR A 207 -1.27 8.23 15.30
C THR A 207 -1.05 9.53 14.56
N GLN A 208 -1.88 10.52 14.88
CA GLN A 208 -1.66 11.90 14.53
C GLN A 208 -0.48 12.46 15.35
N ARG A 209 0.34 13.27 14.68
CA ARG A 209 1.56 13.90 15.19
C ARG A 209 1.65 15.28 14.57
N ASP A 210 2.14 16.25 15.35
CA ASP A 210 2.30 17.62 14.88
C ASP A 210 3.25 17.72 13.68
N THR A 211 4.28 16.86 13.67
CA THR A 211 5.27 16.79 12.60
C THR A 211 5.64 15.35 12.29
N ILE A 212 5.83 15.07 11.00
CA ILE A 212 6.34 13.78 10.54
C ILE A 212 7.44 13.97 9.50
N THR A 213 8.38 13.03 9.48
CA THR A 213 9.33 12.90 8.38
C THR A 213 8.75 11.97 7.33
N CYS A 214 8.93 12.28 6.04
CA CYS A 214 8.50 11.42 4.94
C CYS A 214 8.96 9.96 5.14
N PRO A 215 8.03 8.98 5.25
CA PRO A 215 8.37 7.61 5.59
C PRO A 215 9.07 6.86 4.45
N LEU A 216 8.98 7.39 3.22
CA LEU A 216 9.55 6.76 2.04
C LEU A 216 11.01 7.13 1.78
N MET A 217 11.43 8.32 2.22
CA MET A 217 12.76 8.88 1.92
C MET A 217 13.29 9.74 3.08
N ALA A 218 13.15 9.24 4.30
CA ALA A 218 13.51 9.99 5.51
C ALA A 218 14.96 10.49 5.50
N GLN A 219 15.91 9.76 4.92
CA GLN A 219 17.32 10.15 4.90
C GLN A 219 17.72 11.11 3.77
N LYS A 220 16.87 11.29 2.74
CA LYS A 220 17.27 11.98 1.48
C LYS A 220 16.35 13.11 1.06
N CYS A 221 15.04 12.96 1.26
CA CYS A 221 14.08 13.99 0.84
C CYS A 221 13.88 15.03 1.94
N MET A 222 13.95 14.63 3.23
CA MET A 222 13.70 15.44 4.43
C MET A 222 12.39 16.27 4.38
N ALA A 223 11.52 16.04 3.40
CA ALA A 223 10.23 16.68 3.33
C ALA A 223 9.43 16.31 4.57
N THR A 224 8.74 17.30 5.11
CA THR A 224 7.81 17.18 6.22
C THR A 224 6.41 17.23 5.63
N PRO A 225 5.77 16.09 5.31
CA PRO A 225 4.38 16.09 4.93
C PRO A 225 3.55 16.85 5.97
N THR A 226 2.61 17.65 5.48
CA THR A 226 1.74 18.49 6.30
C THR A 226 0.47 17.73 6.62
N ASP A 227 -0.06 17.91 7.83
CA ASP A 227 -1.39 17.41 8.17
C ASP A 227 -2.40 17.89 7.12
N ILE A 228 -3.29 17.00 6.69
CA ILE A 228 -4.29 17.32 5.68
C ILE A 228 -5.22 18.47 6.12
N ALA A 229 -5.50 18.64 7.42
CA ALA A 229 -6.30 19.74 7.92
C ALA A 229 -5.65 21.12 7.68
N GLN A 230 -4.33 21.16 7.44
CA GLN A 230 -3.55 22.38 7.23
C GLN A 230 -3.07 22.53 5.78
N ALA A 231 -3.34 21.55 4.92
CA ALA A 231 -2.85 21.51 3.55
C ALA A 231 -3.97 21.75 2.53
N LYS A 232 -3.63 22.32 1.38
CA LYS A 232 -4.51 22.34 0.20
C LYS A 232 -4.02 21.30 -0.79
N TYR A 233 -4.90 20.39 -1.20
CA TYR A 233 -4.57 19.30 -2.11
C TYR A 233 -5.80 18.90 -2.94
N PRO A 234 -5.63 18.56 -4.23
CA PRO A 234 -6.72 18.10 -5.09
C PRO A 234 -6.92 16.58 -5.00
N LEU A 235 -8.14 16.11 -5.28
CA LEU A 235 -8.45 14.68 -5.39
C LEU A 235 -7.65 14.00 -6.52
N ASP A 236 -7.32 14.75 -7.58
CA ASP A 236 -6.45 14.28 -8.68
C ASP A 236 -5.09 13.77 -8.21
N ASP A 237 -4.51 14.36 -7.16
CA ASP A 237 -3.23 13.90 -6.63
C ASP A 237 -3.37 12.50 -5.99
N LEU A 238 -4.48 12.24 -5.27
CA LEU A 238 -4.76 10.91 -4.70
C LEU A 238 -5.07 9.90 -5.82
N ALA A 239 -5.83 10.30 -6.83
CA ALA A 239 -6.12 9.48 -8.00
C ALA A 239 -4.82 9.02 -8.69
N LYS A 240 -3.85 9.93 -8.85
CA LYS A 240 -2.52 9.61 -9.38
C LYS A 240 -1.76 8.61 -8.51
N VAL A 241 -1.84 8.71 -7.18
CA VAL A 241 -1.21 7.74 -6.28
C VAL A 241 -1.68 6.33 -6.61
N TYR A 242 -2.98 6.08 -6.68
CA TYR A 242 -3.52 4.76 -6.98
C TYR A 242 -3.39 4.34 -8.45
N GLN A 243 -3.41 5.29 -9.39
CA GLN A 243 -3.15 5.02 -10.81
C GLN A 243 -1.77 4.40 -11.04
N TYR A 244 -0.74 4.92 -10.35
CA TYR A 244 0.62 4.41 -10.49
C TYR A 244 0.96 3.29 -9.51
N THR A 245 0.17 3.11 -8.46
CA THR A 245 0.31 1.95 -7.57
C THR A 245 -0.01 0.69 -8.35
N PRO A 246 0.72 -0.42 -8.13
CA PRO A 246 0.38 -1.68 -8.77
C PRO A 246 -1.08 -2.08 -8.53
N ASP A 247 -1.63 -2.87 -9.45
CA ASP A 247 -3.03 -3.33 -9.44
C ASP A 247 -3.41 -4.27 -8.29
N ILE A 248 -2.54 -4.45 -7.30
CA ILE A 248 -2.74 -5.33 -6.15
C ILE A 248 -4.02 -5.01 -5.39
N TYR A 249 -4.32 -3.74 -5.11
CA TYR A 249 -5.56 -3.39 -4.39
C TYR A 249 -6.80 -3.69 -5.22
N LYS A 250 -6.77 -3.41 -6.52
CA LYS A 250 -7.84 -3.79 -7.43
C LYS A 250 -8.07 -5.30 -7.42
N LYS A 251 -7.00 -6.09 -7.52
CA LYS A 251 -7.04 -7.56 -7.49
C LYS A 251 -7.61 -8.06 -6.16
N LEU A 252 -7.14 -7.56 -5.02
CA LEU A 252 -7.61 -7.99 -3.70
C LEU A 252 -9.07 -7.59 -3.43
N ILE A 253 -9.44 -6.34 -3.70
CA ILE A 253 -10.83 -5.87 -3.57
C ILE A 253 -11.76 -6.71 -4.46
N SER A 254 -11.28 -7.14 -5.63
CA SER A 254 -12.10 -7.93 -6.54
C SER A 254 -12.51 -9.31 -6.03
N ILE A 255 -11.81 -9.84 -5.02
CA ILE A 255 -12.13 -11.15 -4.41
C ILE A 255 -13.38 -11.08 -3.54
N PHE A 256 -13.64 -9.93 -2.93
CA PHE A 256 -14.79 -9.78 -2.05
C PHE A 256 -16.11 -9.76 -2.85
N PRO A 257 -17.23 -10.18 -2.25
CA PRO A 257 -18.54 -10.10 -2.88
C PRO A 257 -18.85 -8.67 -3.39
N PRO A 258 -19.49 -8.52 -4.56
CA PRO A 258 -19.90 -7.21 -5.05
C PRO A 258 -20.93 -6.59 -4.10
N ASN A 259 -20.83 -5.27 -3.90
CA ASN A 259 -21.78 -4.51 -3.11
C ASN A 259 -21.99 -3.14 -3.78
N PRO A 260 -23.21 -2.84 -4.27
CA PRO A 260 -23.52 -1.57 -4.94
C PRO A 260 -23.29 -0.32 -4.08
N ALA A 261 -23.23 -0.47 -2.76
CA ALA A 261 -22.93 0.62 -1.84
C ALA A 261 -21.43 0.93 -1.74
N ALA A 262 -20.52 0.11 -2.29
CA ALA A 262 -19.08 0.30 -2.16
C ALA A 262 -18.58 1.63 -2.75
N GLY A 263 -19.12 2.04 -3.90
CA GLY A 263 -18.79 3.33 -4.52
C GLY A 263 -19.20 4.51 -3.63
N LYS A 264 -20.40 4.46 -3.04
CA LYS A 264 -20.89 5.48 -2.09
C LYS A 264 -20.10 5.47 -0.78
N TYR A 265 -19.66 4.29 -0.34
CA TYR A 265 -18.80 4.17 0.84
C TYR A 265 -17.44 4.83 0.60
N LEU A 266 -16.82 4.65 -0.58
CA LEU A 266 -15.61 5.38 -0.95
C LEU A 266 -15.83 6.89 -0.96
N GLU A 267 -16.91 7.38 -1.56
CA GLU A 267 -17.25 8.81 -1.58
C GLU A 267 -17.33 9.39 -0.17
N LYS A 268 -18.02 8.67 0.74
CA LYS A 268 -18.11 9.05 2.15
C LYS A 268 -16.74 9.08 2.83
N LEU A 269 -15.89 8.06 2.64
CA LEU A 269 -14.53 8.05 3.18
C LEU A 269 -13.71 9.25 2.69
N LEU A 270 -13.80 9.58 1.40
CA LEU A 270 -13.05 10.70 0.81
C LEU A 270 -13.52 12.06 1.34
N ALA A 271 -14.83 12.25 1.51
CA ALA A 271 -15.39 13.50 2.02
C ALA A 271 -15.19 13.65 3.54
N ASP A 272 -15.56 12.63 4.31
CA ASP A 272 -15.64 12.72 5.76
C ASP A 272 -14.27 12.60 6.43
N GLU A 273 -13.41 11.69 5.95
CA GLU A 273 -12.13 11.41 6.61
C GLU A 273 -10.94 12.10 5.95
N TRP A 274 -11.02 12.36 4.64
CA TRP A 274 -9.92 12.94 3.86
C TRP A 274 -10.25 14.36 3.36
N HIS A 275 -11.45 14.86 3.64
CA HIS A 275 -11.88 16.23 3.36
C HIS A 275 -11.69 16.65 1.89
N PHE A 276 -11.84 15.71 0.95
CA PHE A 276 -11.76 16.02 -0.47
C PHE A 276 -13.06 16.64 -0.99
N PRO A 277 -13.00 17.69 -1.83
CA PRO A 277 -14.08 17.95 -2.76
C PRO A 277 -14.16 16.81 -3.79
N LEU A 278 -15.35 16.26 -3.98
CA LEU A 278 -15.58 15.10 -4.86
C LEU A 278 -15.69 15.52 -6.33
N GLU A 279 -14.54 15.64 -6.99
CA GLU A 279 -14.45 15.92 -8.42
C GLU A 279 -14.72 14.65 -9.25
N GLU A 280 -15.74 14.67 -10.12
CA GLU A 280 -16.25 13.50 -10.86
C GLU A 280 -15.14 12.74 -11.62
N TYR A 281 -14.31 13.45 -12.39
CA TYR A 281 -13.24 12.83 -13.18
C TYR A 281 -12.17 12.16 -12.31
N ALA A 282 -11.76 12.80 -11.20
CA ALA A 282 -10.78 12.22 -10.29
C ALA A 282 -11.35 11.04 -9.50
N LEU A 283 -12.61 11.16 -9.07
CA LEU A 283 -13.34 10.09 -8.40
C LEU A 283 -13.51 8.86 -9.30
N GLY A 284 -13.86 9.04 -10.58
CA GLY A 284 -13.96 7.95 -11.55
C GLY A 284 -12.66 7.18 -11.71
N ARG A 285 -11.52 7.89 -11.83
CA ARG A 285 -10.20 7.22 -11.88
C ARG A 285 -9.88 6.45 -10.60
N LEU A 286 -10.22 6.98 -9.43
CA LEU A 286 -10.04 6.29 -8.15
C LEU A 286 -10.88 5.01 -8.07
N LYS A 287 -12.17 5.08 -8.40
CA LYS A 287 -13.05 3.92 -8.45
C LYS A 287 -12.51 2.86 -9.42
N SER A 288 -11.99 3.26 -10.58
CA SER A 288 -11.39 2.36 -11.56
C SER A 288 -10.12 1.68 -11.07
N ALA A 289 -9.23 2.44 -10.44
CA ALA A 289 -7.99 1.95 -9.85
C ALA A 289 -8.24 0.99 -8.68
N LEU A 290 -9.39 1.10 -8.00
CA LEU A 290 -9.80 0.22 -6.90
C LEU A 290 -10.77 -0.89 -7.34
N GLY A 291 -11.20 -0.91 -8.60
CA GLY A 291 -12.12 -1.93 -9.13
C GLY A 291 -13.59 -1.77 -8.70
N LEU A 292 -14.03 -0.55 -8.41
CA LEU A 292 -15.38 -0.25 -7.92
C LEU A 292 -16.37 0.21 -9.01
N ASP A 293 -15.93 0.40 -10.25
CA ASP A 293 -16.78 0.90 -11.35
C ASP A 293 -17.87 -0.09 -11.81
N GLN A 294 -17.78 -1.35 -11.40
CA GLN A 294 -18.59 -2.47 -11.93
C GLN A 294 -19.34 -3.24 -10.82
N ARG A 295 -19.56 -2.64 -9.64
CA ARG A 295 -20.03 -3.33 -8.43
C ARG A 295 -21.20 -2.67 -7.73
#